data_AF-A0AAV8WUI4-F1
#
_entry.id   AF-A0AAV8WUI4-F1
#
_cell.length_a   1.000
_cell.length_b   1.000
_cell.length_c   1.000
_cell.angle_alpha   90.00
_cell.angle_beta   90.00
_cell.angle_gamma   90.00
#
_symmetry.space_group_name_H-M   'P 1'
#
loop_
_entity.id
_entity.type
_entity.pdbx_description
1 polymer ?
#
loop_
_entity_poly.entity_id
_entity_poly.type
_entity_poly.pdbx_seq_one_letter_code
_entity_poly.pdbx_strand_id
1 'polypeptide(L)'
;MKRFSVFFAAIRFDDHETREERKKNDPVVAISFIFNTSIENCQSIYGLGQSATVDEMLVSFRGRCRLKIGKDSDDRGLSSEDQKFLTPTQAVLCLAV
;
A
#
# COMPACT_ATOMS: atom_id res chain seq x y z
N MET A 1 7.40 10.18 -27.08
CA MET A 1 6.96 10.01 -25.68
C MET A 1 8.17 10.01 -24.74
N LYS A 2 8.67 11.17 -24.29
CA LYS A 2 9.81 11.23 -23.34
C LYS A 2 9.46 11.97 -22.04
N ARG A 3 8.64 13.03 -22.14
CA ARG A 3 8.29 13.90 -21.00
C ARG A 3 7.45 13.20 -19.92
N PHE A 4 6.41 12.46 -20.31
CA PHE A 4 5.54 11.77 -19.36
C PHE A 4 6.31 10.73 -18.53
N SER A 5 7.12 9.89 -19.17
CA SER A 5 7.91 8.85 -18.49
C SER A 5 8.91 9.43 -17.48
N VAL A 6 9.52 10.58 -17.80
CA VAL A 6 10.43 11.28 -16.87
C VAL A 6 9.69 11.75 -15.63
N PHE A 7 8.53 12.39 -15.79
CA PHE A 7 7.73 12.81 -14.64
C PHE A 7 7.24 11.60 -13.84
N PHE A 8 6.72 10.57 -14.51
CA PHE A 8 6.23 9.38 -13.84
C PHE A 8 7.30 8.70 -12.97
N ALA A 9 8.55 8.64 -13.45
CA ALA A 9 9.67 8.10 -12.67
C ALA A 9 10.12 9.01 -11.51
N ALA A 10 9.90 10.32 -11.64
CA ALA A 10 10.35 11.33 -10.68
C ALA A 10 9.32 11.71 -9.61
N ILE A 11 8.05 11.32 -9.74
CA ILE A 11 7.00 11.62 -8.75
C ILE A 11 7.38 11.06 -7.37
N ARG A 12 7.29 11.91 -6.35
CA ARG A 12 7.44 11.57 -4.93
C ARG A 12 6.29 12.23 -4.16
N PHE A 13 5.81 11.57 -3.12
CA PHE A 13 4.70 12.05 -2.29
C PHE A 13 5.15 12.40 -0.87
N ASP A 14 6.44 12.58 -0.68
CA ASP A 14 7.06 12.82 0.60
C ASP A 14 8.30 13.70 0.48
N ASP A 15 8.66 14.33 1.59
CA ASP A 15 9.89 15.06 1.74
C ASP A 15 11.05 14.13 2.12
N HIS A 16 12.12 14.19 1.34
CA HIS A 16 13.32 13.39 1.52
C HIS A 16 14.16 13.79 2.74
N GLU A 17 14.10 15.06 3.16
CA GLU A 17 14.90 15.58 4.28
C GLU A 17 14.44 14.96 5.60
N THR A 18 13.14 14.80 5.77
CA THR A 18 12.51 14.23 6.97
C THR A 18 12.23 12.72 6.89
N ARG A 19 12.49 12.08 5.73
CA ARG A 19 12.09 10.69 5.48
C ARG A 19 12.73 9.70 6.47
N GLU A 20 14.03 9.79 6.70
CA GLU A 20 14.75 8.78 7.49
C GLU A 20 14.36 8.77 8.97
N GLU A 21 13.93 9.93 9.51
CA GLU A 21 13.40 10.00 10.86
C GLU A 21 12.00 9.39 10.95
N ARG A 22 11.10 9.77 10.04
CA ARG A 22 9.71 9.29 10.01
C ARG A 22 9.61 7.79 9.72
N LYS A 23 10.48 7.27 8.87
CA LYS A 23 10.56 5.84 8.50
C LYS A 23 10.79 4.90 9.69
N LYS A 24 11.35 5.41 10.79
CA LYS A 24 11.54 4.63 12.03
C LYS A 24 10.20 4.18 12.64
N ASN A 25 9.18 5.02 12.49
CA ASN A 25 7.86 4.79 13.07
C ASN A 25 6.82 4.41 12.00
N ASP A 26 7.05 4.80 10.75
CA ASP A 26 6.11 4.64 9.64
C ASP A 26 6.77 3.91 8.44
N PRO A 27 6.52 2.60 8.28
CA PRO A 27 7.04 1.81 7.16
C PRO A 27 6.55 2.27 5.77
N VAL A 28 5.48 3.07 5.72
CA VAL A 28 4.82 3.56 4.49
C VAL A 28 4.98 5.08 4.28
N VAL A 29 5.90 5.70 5.03
CA VAL A 29 6.19 7.15 5.04
C VAL A 29 6.21 7.85 3.66
N ALA A 30 6.61 7.13 2.61
CA ALA A 30 6.71 7.65 1.26
C ALA A 30 5.35 8.03 0.64
N ILE A 31 4.23 7.53 1.20
CA ILE A 31 2.86 7.80 0.72
C ILE A 31 1.89 8.17 1.84
N SER A 32 2.24 7.98 3.11
CA SER A 32 1.33 8.15 4.25
C SER A 32 0.60 9.49 4.27
N PHE A 33 1.30 10.58 3.93
CA PHE A 33 0.70 11.92 3.93
C PHE A 33 -0.50 12.00 2.97
N ILE A 34 -0.28 11.72 1.68
CA ILE A 34 -1.35 11.82 0.69
C ILE A 34 -2.46 10.80 0.93
N PHE A 35 -2.12 9.62 1.46
CA PHE A 35 -3.09 8.60 1.79
C PHE A 35 -4.01 9.03 2.94
N ASN A 36 -3.45 9.54 4.04
CA ASN A 36 -4.21 10.04 5.18
C ASN A 36 -5.05 11.27 4.80
N THR A 37 -4.49 12.22 4.04
CA THR A 37 -5.27 13.35 3.52
C THR A 37 -6.43 12.89 2.65
N SER A 38 -6.27 11.82 1.88
CA SER A 38 -7.37 11.25 1.08
C SER A 38 -8.46 10.65 1.97
N ILE A 39 -8.09 9.96 3.05
CA ILE A 39 -9.05 9.43 4.04
C ILE A 39 -9.82 10.57 4.72
N GLU A 40 -9.11 11.58 5.23
CA GLU A 40 -9.71 12.75 5.88
C GLU A 40 -10.69 13.48 4.94
N ASN A 41 -10.32 13.62 3.67
CA ASN A 41 -11.20 14.19 2.65
C ASN A 41 -12.44 13.32 2.40
N CYS A 42 -12.28 12.00 2.30
CA CYS A 42 -13.42 11.09 2.16
C CYS A 42 -14.38 11.19 3.36
N GLN A 43 -13.85 11.19 4.59
CA GLN A 43 -14.65 11.29 5.82
C GLN A 43 -15.35 12.64 5.97
N SER A 44 -14.73 13.74 5.50
CA SER A 44 -15.34 15.07 5.60
C SER A 44 -16.45 15.31 4.58
N ILE A 45 -16.39 14.65 3.42
CA ILE A 45 -17.35 14.84 2.32
C ILE A 45 -18.45 13.77 2.33
N TYR A 46 -18.18 12.57 2.85
CA TYR A 46 -19.12 11.44 2.84
C TYR A 46 -19.48 10.99 4.26
N GLY A 47 -20.79 10.99 4.56
CA GLY A 47 -21.35 10.35 5.74
C GLY A 47 -21.74 8.90 5.47
N LEU A 48 -21.53 8.01 6.44
CA LEU A 48 -21.96 6.62 6.35
C LEU A 48 -23.48 6.49 6.55
N GLY A 49 -24.10 5.56 5.82
CA GLY A 49 -25.51 5.19 6.00
C GLY A 49 -25.72 4.25 7.21
N GLN A 50 -26.95 3.76 7.37
CA GLN A 50 -27.33 2.87 8.49
C GLN A 50 -26.57 1.54 8.50
N SER A 51 -26.04 1.10 7.36
CA SER A 51 -25.29 -0.14 7.23
C SER A 51 -24.03 0.09 6.42
N ALA A 52 -22.90 -0.37 6.95
CA ALA A 52 -21.60 -0.31 6.31
C ALA A 52 -20.88 -1.65 6.50
N THR A 53 -20.04 -2.01 5.54
CA THR A 53 -19.22 -3.22 5.58
C THR A 53 -17.75 -2.84 5.69
N VAL A 54 -17.03 -3.48 6.60
CA VAL A 54 -15.58 -3.38 6.73
C VAL A 54 -14.99 -4.66 6.18
N ASP A 55 -14.08 -4.52 5.22
CA ASP A 55 -13.39 -5.62 4.58
C ASP A 55 -11.96 -5.18 4.24
N GLU A 56 -11.08 -6.14 3.96
CA GLU A 56 -9.71 -5.85 3.54
C GLU A 56 -9.60 -5.72 2.02
N MET A 57 -8.70 -4.85 1.56
CA MET A 57 -8.38 -4.71 0.14
C MET A 57 -6.92 -5.06 -0.12
N LEU A 58 -6.75 -5.94 -1.10
CA LEU A 58 -5.46 -6.44 -1.56
C LEU A 58 -5.08 -5.80 -2.89
N VAL A 59 -4.09 -4.90 -2.87
CA VAL A 59 -3.57 -4.25 -4.08
C VAL A 59 -2.42 -5.07 -4.64
N SER A 60 -2.58 -5.58 -5.87
CA SER A 60 -1.53 -6.39 -6.52
C SER A 60 -0.29 -5.56 -6.82
N PHE A 61 0.89 -5.98 -6.32
CA PHE A 61 2.15 -5.27 -6.57
C PHE A 61 3.34 -6.20 -6.84
N ARG A 62 4.02 -5.98 -7.97
CA ARG A 62 5.15 -6.84 -8.42
C ARG A 62 6.55 -6.30 -8.11
N GLY A 63 6.70 -5.11 -7.52
CA GLY A 63 8.01 -4.56 -7.11
C GLY A 63 8.44 -4.99 -5.70
N ARG A 64 9.59 -4.55 -5.16
CA ARG A 64 9.91 -4.83 -3.74
C ARG A 64 9.08 -3.92 -2.84
N CYS A 65 8.34 -4.48 -1.89
CA CYS A 65 7.58 -3.73 -0.89
C CYS A 65 7.60 -4.49 0.44
N ARG A 66 7.64 -3.76 1.55
CA ARG A 66 7.69 -4.33 2.92
C ARG A 66 6.33 -4.86 3.37
N LEU A 67 5.24 -4.42 2.75
CA LEU A 67 3.85 -4.77 3.09
C LEU A 67 3.31 -5.99 2.34
N LYS A 68 4.20 -6.76 1.71
CA LYS A 68 3.79 -7.87 0.85
C LYS A 68 3.38 -9.07 1.68
N ILE A 69 2.17 -9.56 1.41
CA ILE A 69 1.69 -10.82 1.95
C ILE A 69 1.86 -11.90 0.88
N GLY A 70 2.42 -13.04 1.29
CA GLY A 70 2.54 -14.23 0.43
C GLY A 70 1.15 -14.80 0.15
N LYS A 71 0.99 -15.44 -1.02
CA LYS A 71 -0.32 -15.87 -1.53
C LYS A 71 -1.06 -16.89 -0.64
N ASP A 72 -0.37 -17.45 0.37
CA ASP A 72 -0.81 -18.56 1.21
C ASP A 72 -0.59 -18.26 2.71
N SER A 73 -0.72 -16.99 3.14
CA SER A 73 -0.75 -16.66 4.57
C SER A 73 -1.97 -17.27 5.29
N ASP A 74 -2.98 -17.65 4.52
CA ASP A 74 -4.11 -18.44 5.01
C ASP A 74 -3.88 -19.93 4.67
N ASP A 75 -3.11 -20.57 5.55
CA ASP A 75 -3.02 -22.00 5.84
C ASP A 75 -2.26 -23.00 4.91
N ARG A 76 -1.10 -23.44 5.43
CA ARG A 76 -0.51 -24.81 5.41
C ARG A 76 0.00 -25.44 4.08
N GLY A 77 1.34 -25.45 3.92
CA GLY A 77 2.07 -26.61 3.34
C GLY A 77 2.52 -26.50 1.88
N LEU A 78 3.57 -25.70 1.60
CA LEU A 78 4.17 -25.61 0.26
C LEU A 78 5.54 -26.29 0.15
N SER A 79 5.77 -26.93 -0.99
CA SER A 79 7.03 -27.54 -1.43
C SER A 79 8.08 -26.48 -1.80
N SER A 80 9.35 -26.82 -1.58
CA SER A 80 10.53 -25.94 -1.69
C SER A 80 10.76 -25.34 -3.09
N GLU A 81 10.28 -25.99 -4.14
CA GLU A 81 10.47 -25.56 -5.53
C GLU A 81 9.35 -24.63 -6.02
N ASP A 82 8.12 -24.86 -5.56
CA ASP A 82 6.94 -24.05 -5.89
C ASP A 82 6.94 -22.68 -5.17
N GLN A 83 7.70 -22.55 -4.07
CA GLN A 83 7.98 -21.28 -3.38
C GLN A 83 8.73 -20.25 -4.25
N LYS A 84 9.43 -20.65 -5.32
CA LYS A 84 10.27 -19.72 -6.10
C LYS A 84 9.49 -18.80 -7.06
N PHE A 85 8.22 -19.09 -7.38
CA PHE A 85 7.49 -18.39 -8.46
C PHE A 85 6.08 -17.87 -8.12
N LEU A 86 5.59 -17.97 -6.89
CA LEU A 86 4.28 -17.45 -6.48
C LEU A 86 4.31 -15.91 -6.29
N THR A 87 4.13 -15.14 -7.37
CA THR A 87 3.93 -13.67 -7.30
C THR A 87 2.61 -13.22 -7.93
N PRO A 88 1.58 -13.06 -7.09
CA PRO A 88 0.95 -11.76 -6.93
C PRO A 88 1.05 -11.42 -5.45
N THR A 89 2.13 -10.76 -5.09
CA THR A 89 2.32 -10.27 -3.72
C THR A 89 1.40 -9.07 -3.56
N GLN A 90 0.35 -9.24 -2.78
CA GLN A 90 -0.63 -8.20 -2.52
C GLN A 90 -0.14 -7.36 -1.34
N ALA A 91 -0.40 -6.06 -1.37
CA ALA A 91 -0.26 -5.18 -0.23
C ALA A 91 -1.65 -4.97 0.38
N VAL A 92 -1.78 -5.18 1.70
CA VAL A 92 -2.98 -4.84 2.44
C VAL A 92 -2.98 -3.34 2.68
N LEU A 93 -4.09 -2.70 2.32
CA LEU A 93 -4.34 -1.29 2.61
C LEU A 93 -5.58 -1.20 3.49
N CYS A 94 -5.39 -0.94 4.77
CA CYS A 94 -6.49 -0.68 5.67
C CYS A 94 -6.96 0.77 5.47
N LEU A 95 -8.20 0.97 5.03
CA LEU A 95 -8.89 2.23 5.30
C LEU A 95 -9.37 2.17 6.75
N ALA A 96 -8.70 2.89 7.65
CA ALA A 96 -9.28 3.15 8.96
C ALA A 96 -10.45 4.12 8.78
N VAL A 97 -11.62 3.75 9.30
CA VAL A 97 -12.78 4.65 9.46
C VAL A 97 -12.57 5.48 10.71
#